data_AF-A0A4Q3AL49-F1
#
_entry.id   AF-A0A4Q3AL49-F1
#
_cell.length_a   1.000
_cell.length_b   1.000
_cell.length_c   1.000
_cell.angle_alpha   90.00
_cell.angle_beta   90.00
_cell.angle_gamma   90.00
#
_symmetry.space_group_name_H-M   'P 1'
#
loop_
_entity.id
_entity.type
_entity.pdbx_description
1 polymer ?
#
loop_
_entity_poly.entity_id
_entity_poly.type
_entity_poly.pdbx_seq_one_letter_code
_entity_poly.pdbx_strand_id
1 'polypeptide(L)'
;MTFITHSVLLLAAAASFRSSAAAEPTLREVYENHFLIGVALNGRMVSGQDAKAGELAGKQFSCLTAENDMKWQLIHPAPERYVFNAADAYFEFAKKHKMEVVGHPLIWHSQVPGWVFQGDGGKPATRELLLERMKDHIRTVAGRYKGKVRGWDVVNEALSDGGPEILRDSPWKRIIGEDFIDHAFRFAREADPKAELYYNDYGLEDPRKRQNCVNLLKGMIERNVPIDGIGTQSHFHLNGPSIEEIEKTITDLSALGLKVMVTELDVDVLPNAGPMGNADVNRRERGDPTRNPYASGLPAEMQEKLAKRYSDLFDIYLRHRKSISRVTLWGLDDGHSWLNFFPIWGRTNHPLLFDRELKAKPAFEAVIKKGEENHQR
;
A
#
# COMPACT_ATOMS: atom_id res chain seq x y z
N MET A 1 20.84 42.54 78.97
CA MET A 1 20.00 41.55 78.28
C MET A 1 19.64 42.12 76.92
N THR A 2 20.39 41.77 75.87
CA THR A 2 19.98 42.11 74.51
C THR A 2 20.56 41.05 73.57
N PHE A 3 19.67 40.42 72.82
CA PHE A 3 19.86 39.15 72.14
C PHE A 3 20.69 39.27 70.86
N ILE A 4 21.51 38.24 70.64
CA ILE A 4 22.15 37.90 69.37
C ILE A 4 21.09 37.22 68.49
N THR A 5 20.87 37.71 67.27
CA THR A 5 20.16 36.95 66.22
C THR A 5 21.06 36.85 64.98
N HIS A 6 21.56 35.64 64.72
CA HIS A 6 22.22 35.28 63.48
C HIS A 6 21.12 34.95 62.45
N SER A 7 21.05 35.72 61.36
CA SER A 7 20.23 35.40 60.20
C SER A 7 21.01 34.46 59.27
N VAL A 8 20.61 33.19 59.23
CA VAL A 8 21.07 32.23 58.22
C VAL A 8 20.21 32.40 56.98
N LEU A 9 20.81 32.90 55.89
CA LEU A 9 20.18 32.90 54.56
C LEU A 9 20.30 31.49 53.97
N LEU A 10 19.19 30.75 53.92
CA LEU A 10 19.07 29.54 53.11
C LEU A 10 18.80 29.94 51.66
N LEU A 11 19.81 29.81 50.78
CA LEU A 11 19.59 29.78 49.35
C LEU A 11 18.95 28.43 48.98
N ALA A 12 17.65 28.43 48.71
CA ALA A 12 16.98 27.32 48.05
C ALA A 12 17.33 27.35 46.55
N ALA A 13 18.24 26.48 46.12
CA ALA A 13 18.48 26.23 44.70
C ALA A 13 17.29 25.43 44.13
N ALA A 14 16.39 26.11 43.43
CA ALA A 14 15.32 25.46 42.67
C ALA A 14 15.94 24.82 41.42
N ALA A 15 16.26 23.53 41.49
CA ALA A 15 16.60 22.74 40.32
C ALA A 15 15.33 22.55 39.47
N SER A 16 15.19 23.35 38.41
CA SER A 16 14.17 23.12 37.39
C SER A 16 14.52 21.86 36.59
N PHE A 17 13.90 20.74 36.94
CA PHE A 17 13.86 19.58 36.06
C PHE A 17 13.05 19.97 34.81
N ARG A 18 13.76 20.34 33.74
CA ARG A 18 13.16 20.29 32.39
C ARG A 18 12.91 18.82 32.09
N SER A 19 11.67 18.37 32.26
CA SER A 19 11.22 17.17 31.56
C SER A 19 11.45 17.43 30.08
N SER A 20 12.44 16.76 29.47
CA SER A 20 12.45 16.65 28.03
C SER A 20 11.19 15.84 27.70
N ALA A 21 10.15 16.50 27.18
CA ALA A 21 9.04 15.77 26.60
C ALA A 21 9.66 14.76 25.62
N ALA A 22 9.48 13.46 25.90
CA ALA A 22 9.92 12.42 24.98
C ALA A 22 9.28 12.73 23.63
N ALA A 23 10.05 12.61 22.54
CA ALA A 23 9.51 12.79 21.21
C ALA A 23 8.32 11.84 21.03
N GLU A 24 7.23 12.32 20.42
CA GLU A 24 6.07 11.47 20.14
C GLU A 24 6.49 10.24 19.32
N PRO A 25 6.03 9.04 19.70
CA PRO A 25 6.40 7.80 19.02
C PRO A 25 5.95 7.83 17.56
N THR A 26 6.74 7.19 16.70
CA THR A 26 6.42 7.04 15.27
C THR A 26 5.84 5.67 14.97
N LEU A 27 5.09 5.57 13.87
CA LEU A 27 4.57 4.28 13.41
C LEU A 27 5.70 3.26 13.20
N ARG A 28 6.82 3.67 12.59
CA ARG A 28 7.95 2.77 12.34
C ARG A 28 8.62 2.26 13.61
N GLU A 29 8.68 3.06 14.67
CA GLU A 29 9.24 2.64 15.96
C GLU A 29 8.32 1.61 16.64
N VAL A 30 7.03 1.91 16.76
CA VAL A 30 6.11 1.03 17.52
C VAL A 30 5.84 -0.31 16.82
N TYR A 31 6.08 -0.41 15.51
CA TYR A 31 5.90 -1.65 14.72
C TYR A 31 7.20 -2.35 14.29
N GLU A 32 8.39 -1.85 14.66
CA GLU A 32 9.68 -2.34 14.13
C GLU A 32 9.90 -3.85 14.31
N ASN A 33 9.41 -4.42 15.41
CA ASN A 33 9.57 -5.83 15.79
C ASN A 33 8.37 -6.70 15.37
N HIS A 34 7.47 -6.15 14.54
CA HIS A 34 6.23 -6.82 14.13
C HIS A 34 6.16 -6.98 12.61
N PHE A 35 6.25 -5.88 11.87
CA PHE A 35 6.22 -5.86 10.41
C PHE A 35 6.70 -4.49 9.91
N LEU A 36 7.05 -4.40 8.63
CA LEU A 36 7.27 -3.08 8.02
C LEU A 36 5.98 -2.29 7.99
N ILE A 37 6.00 -1.06 8.50
CA ILE A 37 4.95 -0.08 8.21
C ILE A 37 5.36 0.77 7.01
N GLY A 38 4.50 0.84 6.00
CA GLY A 38 4.79 1.49 4.73
C GLY A 38 3.75 2.52 4.32
N VAL A 39 4.09 3.30 3.30
CA VAL A 39 3.22 4.32 2.72
C VAL A 39 3.42 4.38 1.20
N ALA A 40 2.33 4.55 0.46
CA ALA A 40 2.37 4.95 -0.94
C ALA A 40 2.45 6.48 -1.04
N LEU A 41 3.42 6.99 -1.79
CA LEU A 41 3.60 8.42 -2.01
C LEU A 41 3.53 8.76 -3.50
N ASN A 42 3.13 10.00 -3.79
CA ASN A 42 3.23 10.58 -5.11
C ASN A 42 4.60 11.27 -5.35
N GLY A 43 4.89 11.53 -6.62
CA GLY A 43 6.16 12.13 -7.07
C GLY A 43 6.49 13.50 -6.43
N ARG A 44 5.48 14.30 -6.03
CA ARG A 44 5.72 15.63 -5.45
C ARG A 44 6.30 15.54 -4.05
N MET A 45 5.85 14.58 -3.26
CA MET A 45 6.33 14.35 -1.89
C MET A 45 7.79 13.84 -1.90
N VAL A 46 8.10 12.89 -2.79
CA VAL A 46 9.45 12.30 -2.86
C VAL A 46 10.48 13.20 -3.53
N SER A 47 10.07 14.06 -4.47
CA SER A 47 10.96 15.02 -5.13
C SER A 47 11.24 16.28 -4.30
N GLY A 48 10.58 16.43 -3.15
CA GLY A 48 10.70 17.61 -2.27
C GLY A 48 9.87 18.82 -2.69
N GLN A 49 9.04 18.71 -3.74
CA GLN A 49 8.06 19.75 -4.08
C GLN A 49 7.02 19.93 -2.98
N ASP A 50 6.71 18.86 -2.24
CA ASP A 50 5.99 18.89 -0.97
C ASP A 50 6.88 18.36 0.16
N ALA A 51 7.87 19.17 0.55
CA ALA A 51 8.86 18.79 1.54
C ALA A 51 8.25 18.48 2.93
N LYS A 52 7.16 19.15 3.33
CA LYS A 52 6.53 18.90 4.64
C LYS A 52 5.90 17.51 4.69
N ALA A 53 5.17 17.13 3.65
CA ALA A 53 4.62 15.79 3.52
C ALA A 53 5.74 14.74 3.43
N GLY A 54 6.77 15.00 2.62
CA GLY A 54 7.93 14.11 2.50
C GLY A 54 8.64 13.86 3.84
N GLU A 55 8.94 14.90 4.61
CA GLU A 55 9.59 14.74 5.92
C GLU A 55 8.70 14.01 6.93
N LEU A 56 7.39 14.27 6.94
CA LEU A 56 6.44 13.51 7.77
C LEU A 56 6.47 12.02 7.40
N ALA A 57 6.42 11.70 6.11
CA ALA A 57 6.45 10.33 5.64
C ALA A 57 7.77 9.63 6.03
N GLY A 58 8.91 10.29 5.83
CA GLY A 58 10.23 9.76 6.19
C GLY A 58 10.43 9.55 7.70
N LYS A 59 9.73 10.32 8.54
CA LYS A 59 9.69 10.12 9.99
C LYS A 59 8.82 8.93 10.38
N GLN A 60 7.65 8.79 9.78
CA GLN A 60 6.63 7.83 10.23
C GLN A 60 6.83 6.42 9.68
N PHE A 61 7.36 6.26 8.47
CA PHE A 61 7.31 4.98 7.76
C PHE A 61 8.69 4.36 7.52
N SER A 62 8.68 3.03 7.35
CA SER A 62 9.87 2.19 7.13
C SER A 62 9.93 1.59 5.72
N CYS A 63 8.84 1.69 4.94
CA CYS A 63 8.74 1.15 3.60
C CYS A 63 7.99 2.11 2.67
N LEU A 64 8.40 2.17 1.42
CA LEU A 64 7.89 3.10 0.41
C LEU A 64 7.40 2.34 -0.82
N THR A 65 6.23 2.73 -1.31
CA THR A 65 5.70 2.34 -2.62
C THR A 65 5.47 3.59 -3.47
N ALA A 66 5.83 3.53 -4.76
CA ALA A 66 5.48 4.58 -5.70
C ALA A 66 4.00 4.42 -6.12
N GLU A 67 3.17 5.42 -5.82
CA GLU A 67 1.72 5.35 -6.09
C GLU A 67 1.43 5.18 -7.59
N ASN A 68 2.24 5.80 -8.45
CA ASN A 68 2.07 5.75 -9.90
C ASN A 68 3.37 5.63 -10.71
N ASP A 69 4.45 6.28 -10.28
CA ASP A 69 5.63 6.54 -11.13
C ASP A 69 6.42 5.30 -11.58
N MET A 70 6.10 4.12 -11.03
CA MET A 70 6.69 2.83 -11.45
C MET A 70 5.75 1.97 -12.30
N LYS A 71 4.51 2.41 -12.56
CA LYS A 71 3.57 1.73 -13.47
C LYS A 71 4.07 1.81 -14.91
N TRP A 72 3.79 0.77 -15.71
CA TRP A 72 4.31 0.63 -17.09
C TRP A 72 4.12 1.91 -17.92
N GLN A 73 2.93 2.53 -17.89
CA GLN A 73 2.64 3.73 -18.68
C GLN A 73 3.58 4.91 -18.42
N LEU A 74 4.06 5.06 -17.19
CA LEU A 74 4.95 6.16 -16.84
C LEU A 74 6.41 5.79 -17.06
N ILE A 75 6.81 4.55 -16.71
CA ILE A 75 8.21 4.14 -16.78
C ILE A 75 8.65 3.69 -18.19
N HIS A 76 7.73 3.17 -19.01
CA HIS A 76 7.99 2.65 -20.36
C HIS A 76 6.90 3.11 -21.36
N PRO A 77 6.75 4.43 -21.60
CA PRO A 77 5.64 5.00 -22.36
C PRO A 77 5.64 4.67 -23.87
N ALA A 78 6.79 4.35 -24.47
CA ALA A 78 6.93 4.03 -25.89
C ALA A 78 7.99 2.94 -26.11
N PRO A 79 7.95 2.16 -27.21
CA PRO A 79 8.75 0.95 -27.38
C PRO A 79 10.25 1.07 -27.10
N GLU A 80 10.86 2.19 -27.50
CA GLU A 80 12.30 2.45 -27.35
C GLU A 80 12.59 3.55 -26.31
N ARG A 81 11.64 3.84 -25.41
CA ARG A 81 11.75 4.95 -24.47
C ARG A 81 11.32 4.55 -23.07
N TYR A 82 12.30 4.52 -22.18
CA TYR A 82 12.09 4.45 -20.74
C TYR A 82 12.29 5.81 -20.06
N VAL A 83 11.54 6.06 -18.99
CA VAL A 83 11.60 7.29 -18.19
C VAL A 83 11.79 6.93 -16.72
N PHE A 84 13.02 7.00 -16.23
CA PHE A 84 13.37 6.56 -14.87
C PHE A 84 13.46 7.68 -13.84
N ASN A 85 13.55 8.95 -14.24
CA ASN A 85 13.83 10.05 -13.30
C ASN A 85 12.86 10.11 -12.10
N ALA A 86 11.56 9.90 -12.34
CA ALA A 86 10.56 9.91 -11.28
C ALA A 86 10.74 8.69 -10.34
N ALA A 87 10.90 7.49 -10.89
CA ALA A 87 11.13 6.28 -10.13
C ALA A 87 12.47 6.31 -9.34
N ASP A 88 13.55 6.81 -9.94
CA ASP A 88 14.86 6.97 -9.29
C ASP A 88 14.76 7.88 -8.04
N ALA A 89 13.89 8.91 -8.06
CA ALA A 89 13.67 9.78 -6.91
C ALA A 89 13.11 9.04 -5.68
N TYR A 90 12.32 7.96 -5.86
CA TYR A 90 11.85 7.13 -4.74
C TYR A 90 13.00 6.39 -4.07
N PHE A 91 13.98 5.90 -4.83
CA PHE A 91 15.14 5.20 -4.26
C PHE A 91 16.07 6.17 -3.50
N GLU A 92 16.27 7.38 -4.02
CA GLU A 92 17.03 8.41 -3.29
C GLU A 92 16.31 8.87 -2.03
N PHE A 93 15.00 9.06 -2.09
CA PHE A 93 14.18 9.37 -0.92
C PHE A 93 14.25 8.24 0.12
N ALA A 94 14.06 7.00 -0.31
CA ALA A 94 14.12 5.83 0.56
C ALA A 94 15.51 5.68 1.22
N LYS A 95 16.58 5.90 0.47
CA LYS A 95 17.95 5.91 1.00
C LYS A 95 18.13 7.01 2.06
N LYS A 96 17.67 8.23 1.79
CA LYS A 96 17.75 9.37 2.73
C LYS A 96 17.01 9.06 4.05
N HIS A 97 15.83 8.44 3.96
CA HIS A 97 14.96 8.18 5.11
C HIS A 97 15.07 6.74 5.67
N LYS A 98 16.04 5.95 5.18
CA LYS A 98 16.28 4.55 5.58
C LYS A 98 15.00 3.72 5.49
N MET A 99 14.40 3.73 4.31
CA MET A 99 13.18 2.99 3.99
C MET A 99 13.50 1.87 2.99
N GLU A 100 12.79 0.76 3.12
CA GLU A 100 12.71 -0.28 2.09
C GLU A 100 11.83 0.19 0.93
N VAL A 101 12.07 -0.29 -0.29
CA VAL A 101 11.23 0.03 -1.46
C VAL A 101 10.52 -1.23 -1.96
N VAL A 102 9.21 -1.12 -2.22
CA VAL A 102 8.44 -2.11 -2.97
C VAL A 102 8.13 -1.54 -4.35
N GLY A 103 8.47 -2.29 -5.38
CA GLY A 103 8.18 -1.91 -6.76
C GLY A 103 6.74 -2.28 -7.13
N HIS A 104 5.98 -1.30 -7.64
CA HIS A 104 4.56 -1.45 -7.91
C HIS A 104 4.13 -0.82 -9.25
N PRO A 105 3.49 -1.59 -10.14
CA PRO A 105 3.67 -3.02 -10.38
C PRO A 105 4.35 -3.26 -11.75
N LEU A 106 4.90 -4.46 -11.95
CA LEU A 106 5.51 -4.81 -13.25
C LEU A 106 4.45 -5.07 -14.32
N ILE A 107 3.45 -5.92 -14.00
CA ILE A 107 2.39 -6.31 -14.93
C ILE A 107 1.03 -5.99 -14.31
N TRP A 108 0.25 -5.18 -15.01
CA TRP A 108 -1.13 -4.87 -14.64
C TRP A 108 -1.98 -4.72 -15.90
N HIS A 109 -3.29 -4.80 -15.76
CA HIS A 109 -4.22 -4.59 -16.87
C HIS A 109 -4.51 -3.10 -17.13
N SER A 110 -4.26 -2.23 -16.15
CA SER A 110 -4.45 -0.78 -16.22
C SER A 110 -3.12 -0.04 -16.27
N GLN A 111 -3.15 1.21 -16.70
CA GLN A 111 -1.96 2.08 -16.86
C GLN A 111 -0.81 1.39 -17.62
N VAL A 112 -1.16 0.74 -18.73
CA VAL A 112 -0.22 0.18 -19.72
C VAL A 112 -0.41 0.91 -21.05
N PRO A 113 0.64 1.37 -21.74
CA PRO A 113 0.52 2.02 -23.03
C PRO A 113 -0.11 1.11 -24.09
N GLY A 114 -0.94 1.68 -24.97
CA GLY A 114 -1.62 0.92 -26.02
C GLY A 114 -0.68 0.15 -26.96
N TRP A 115 0.54 0.66 -27.20
CA TRP A 115 1.52 0.01 -28.08
C TRP A 115 1.89 -1.40 -27.61
N VAL A 116 1.81 -1.66 -26.30
CA VAL A 116 2.19 -2.96 -25.70
C VAL A 116 1.36 -4.09 -26.29
N PHE A 117 0.07 -3.85 -26.54
CA PHE A 117 -0.88 -4.86 -27.02
C PHE A 117 -1.10 -4.83 -28.52
N GLN A 118 -0.46 -3.92 -29.26
CA GLN A 118 -0.63 -3.75 -30.70
C GLN A 118 0.45 -4.46 -31.49
N GLY A 119 0.02 -5.22 -32.51
CA GLY A 119 0.87 -5.80 -33.55
C GLY A 119 0.74 -5.04 -34.86
N ASP A 120 1.25 -5.63 -35.94
CA ASP A 120 1.27 -5.00 -37.25
C ASP A 120 -0.13 -4.80 -37.85
N GLY A 121 -0.29 -3.71 -38.60
CA GLY A 121 -1.53 -3.43 -39.34
C GLY A 121 -2.76 -3.24 -38.44
N GLY A 122 -2.58 -2.85 -37.17
CA GLY A 122 -3.68 -2.62 -36.22
C GLY A 122 -4.27 -3.87 -35.60
N LYS A 123 -3.67 -5.04 -35.82
CA LYS A 123 -4.06 -6.29 -35.15
C LYS A 123 -3.55 -6.31 -33.70
N PRO A 124 -4.15 -7.12 -32.81
CA PRO A 124 -3.51 -7.44 -31.53
C PRO A 124 -2.11 -8.02 -31.74
N ALA A 125 -1.21 -7.78 -30.78
CA ALA A 125 0.09 -8.44 -30.76
C ALA A 125 -0.08 -9.98 -30.76
N THR A 126 0.90 -10.70 -31.32
CA THR A 126 0.94 -12.16 -31.14
C THR A 126 1.34 -12.49 -29.71
N ARG A 127 1.07 -13.73 -29.30
CA ARG A 127 1.51 -14.25 -28.00
C ARG A 127 3.03 -14.09 -27.81
N GLU A 128 3.81 -14.43 -28.83
CA GLU A 128 5.27 -14.38 -28.80
C GLU A 128 5.77 -12.95 -28.62
N LEU A 129 5.22 -12.02 -29.39
CA LEU A 129 5.58 -10.60 -29.31
C LEU A 129 5.21 -10.01 -27.95
N LEU A 130 4.05 -10.36 -27.39
CA LEU A 130 3.64 -9.84 -26.09
C LEU A 130 4.47 -10.44 -24.94
N LEU A 131 4.86 -11.71 -25.03
CA LEU A 131 5.80 -12.34 -24.09
C LEU A 131 7.20 -11.71 -24.17
N GLU A 132 7.67 -11.39 -25.38
CA GLU A 132 8.95 -10.69 -25.58
C GLU A 132 8.92 -9.31 -24.92
N ARG A 133 7.88 -8.51 -25.19
CA ARG A 133 7.69 -7.18 -24.58
C ARG A 133 7.59 -7.24 -23.06
N MET A 134 6.85 -8.22 -22.52
CA MET A 134 6.77 -8.49 -21.09
C MET A 134 8.16 -8.76 -20.51
N LYS A 135 8.92 -9.65 -21.15
CA LYS A 135 10.26 -10.04 -20.71
C LYS A 135 11.23 -8.85 -20.73
N ASP A 136 11.24 -8.07 -21.81
CA ASP A 136 12.09 -6.90 -21.94
C ASP A 136 11.77 -5.85 -20.88
N HIS A 137 10.48 -5.54 -20.69
CA HIS A 137 10.05 -4.58 -19.67
C HIS A 137 10.46 -5.02 -18.27
N ILE A 138 10.18 -6.27 -17.89
CA ILE A 138 10.53 -6.81 -16.57
C ILE A 138 12.05 -6.78 -16.38
N ARG A 139 12.83 -7.24 -17.35
CA ARG A 139 14.29 -7.26 -17.26
C ARG A 139 14.87 -5.85 -17.14
N THR A 140 14.36 -4.90 -17.90
CA THR A 140 14.85 -3.53 -17.88
C THR A 140 14.50 -2.83 -16.58
N VAL A 141 13.24 -2.93 -16.12
CA VAL A 141 12.76 -2.24 -14.91
C VAL A 141 13.27 -2.92 -13.63
N ALA A 142 13.00 -4.22 -13.45
CA ALA A 142 13.43 -4.93 -12.24
C ALA A 142 14.96 -5.06 -12.20
N GLY A 143 15.61 -5.24 -13.35
CA GLY A 143 17.07 -5.31 -13.45
C GLY A 143 17.76 -3.99 -13.09
N ARG A 144 17.19 -2.83 -13.46
CA ARG A 144 17.72 -1.51 -13.06
C ARG A 144 17.80 -1.35 -11.55
N TYR A 145 16.80 -1.86 -10.83
CA TYR A 145 16.69 -1.72 -9.38
C TYR A 145 17.11 -2.98 -8.61
N LYS A 146 17.83 -3.89 -9.28
CA LYS A 146 18.33 -5.13 -8.69
C LYS A 146 19.09 -4.88 -7.40
N GLY A 147 18.69 -5.57 -6.33
CA GLY A 147 19.28 -5.44 -5.00
C GLY A 147 18.99 -4.13 -4.27
N LYS A 148 18.14 -3.25 -4.83
CA LYS A 148 17.65 -2.02 -4.18
C LYS A 148 16.16 -2.11 -3.81
N VAL A 149 15.42 -3.02 -4.43
CA VAL A 149 14.02 -3.30 -4.14
C VAL A 149 13.93 -4.49 -3.20
N ARG A 150 13.09 -4.39 -2.18
CA ARG A 150 12.79 -5.51 -1.28
C ARG A 150 11.97 -6.58 -1.99
N GLY A 151 10.91 -6.16 -2.70
CA GLY A 151 10.12 -7.03 -3.54
C GLY A 151 9.25 -6.28 -4.54
N TRP A 152 8.70 -7.02 -5.49
CA TRP A 152 7.88 -6.51 -6.58
C TRP A 152 6.47 -7.07 -6.53
N ASP A 153 5.49 -6.19 -6.69
CA ASP A 153 4.18 -6.59 -7.19
C ASP A 153 4.35 -6.97 -8.67
N VAL A 154 4.58 -8.25 -8.94
CA VAL A 154 4.90 -8.75 -10.28
C VAL A 154 3.67 -8.71 -11.16
N VAL A 155 2.55 -9.22 -10.64
CA VAL A 155 1.25 -9.18 -11.31
C VAL A 155 0.23 -8.59 -10.35
N ASN A 156 -0.43 -7.53 -10.80
CA ASN A 156 -1.49 -6.84 -10.05
C ASN A 156 -2.87 -7.18 -10.65
N GLU A 157 -3.86 -7.45 -9.80
CA GLU A 157 -5.29 -7.51 -10.13
C GLU A 157 -5.64 -8.42 -11.32
N ALA A 158 -5.13 -9.65 -11.32
CA ALA A 158 -5.43 -10.62 -12.39
C ALA A 158 -6.71 -11.42 -12.15
N LEU A 159 -7.27 -11.43 -10.93
CA LEU A 159 -8.51 -12.13 -10.66
C LEU A 159 -9.71 -11.37 -11.20
N SER A 160 -10.74 -12.11 -11.59
CA SER A 160 -12.04 -11.56 -11.91
C SER A 160 -12.77 -11.10 -10.64
N ASP A 161 -13.55 -10.03 -10.73
CA ASP A 161 -14.43 -9.56 -9.65
C ASP A 161 -15.73 -10.38 -9.53
N GLY A 162 -15.95 -11.33 -10.44
CA GLY A 162 -17.08 -12.26 -10.42
C GLY A 162 -17.23 -13.08 -11.69
N GLY A 163 -18.37 -13.77 -11.81
CA GLY A 163 -18.62 -14.69 -12.93
C GLY A 163 -17.94 -16.06 -12.76
N PRO A 164 -18.03 -16.93 -13.79
CA PRO A 164 -17.50 -18.29 -13.72
C PRO A 164 -15.97 -18.37 -13.86
N GLU A 165 -15.34 -17.31 -14.39
CA GLU A 165 -13.91 -17.27 -14.68
C GLU A 165 -13.09 -16.86 -13.45
N ILE A 166 -11.95 -17.53 -13.23
CA ILE A 166 -11.00 -17.16 -12.16
C ILE A 166 -10.28 -15.85 -12.53
N LEU A 167 -9.75 -15.77 -13.75
CA LEU A 167 -8.97 -14.63 -14.21
C LEU A 167 -9.82 -13.61 -14.97
N ARG A 168 -9.55 -12.33 -14.72
CA ARG A 168 -10.20 -11.22 -15.44
C ARG A 168 -9.91 -11.27 -16.93
N ASP A 169 -10.86 -10.78 -17.69
CA ASP A 169 -10.75 -10.69 -19.14
C ASP A 169 -9.89 -9.47 -19.53
N SER A 170 -8.58 -9.68 -19.65
CA SER A 170 -7.58 -8.65 -19.95
C SER A 170 -6.85 -8.92 -21.28
N PRO A 171 -6.24 -7.91 -21.92
CA PRO A 171 -5.39 -8.13 -23.09
C PRO A 171 -4.29 -9.17 -22.85
N TRP A 172 -3.72 -9.20 -21.64
CA TRP A 172 -2.75 -10.24 -21.25
C TRP A 172 -3.34 -11.65 -21.35
N LYS A 173 -4.51 -11.90 -20.75
CA LYS A 173 -5.20 -13.20 -20.81
C LYS A 173 -5.63 -13.55 -22.24
N ARG A 174 -6.18 -12.59 -23.00
CA ARG A 174 -6.70 -12.83 -24.36
C ARG A 174 -5.60 -13.15 -25.37
N ILE A 175 -4.45 -12.47 -25.27
CA ILE A 175 -3.37 -12.57 -26.27
C ILE A 175 -2.39 -13.69 -25.91
N ILE A 176 -1.96 -13.76 -24.64
CA ILE A 176 -1.05 -14.82 -24.18
C ILE A 176 -1.90 -16.03 -23.79
N GLY A 177 -2.71 -15.90 -22.75
CA GLY A 177 -3.35 -17.02 -22.06
C GLY A 177 -3.08 -16.91 -20.57
N GLU A 178 -3.66 -17.81 -19.76
CA GLU A 178 -3.59 -17.74 -18.29
C GLU A 178 -2.16 -17.82 -17.73
N ASP A 179 -1.25 -18.45 -18.47
CA ASP A 179 0.15 -18.64 -18.11
C ASP A 179 1.01 -17.36 -18.28
N PHE A 180 0.41 -16.23 -18.68
CA PHE A 180 1.08 -14.93 -18.64
C PHE A 180 1.60 -14.59 -17.23
N ILE A 181 0.87 -15.04 -16.19
CA ILE A 181 1.24 -14.84 -14.80
C ILE A 181 2.52 -15.62 -14.50
N ASP A 182 2.54 -16.92 -14.80
CA ASP A 182 3.70 -17.79 -14.61
C ASP A 182 4.96 -17.22 -15.32
N HIS A 183 4.79 -16.73 -16.56
CA HIS A 183 5.88 -16.10 -17.32
C HIS A 183 6.40 -14.82 -16.65
N ALA A 184 5.52 -13.94 -16.19
CA ALA A 184 5.92 -12.70 -15.52
C ALA A 184 6.79 -12.97 -14.27
N PHE A 185 6.38 -13.92 -13.43
CA PHE A 185 7.14 -14.29 -12.23
C PHE A 185 8.49 -14.92 -12.57
N ARG A 186 8.56 -15.80 -13.58
CA ARG A 186 9.84 -16.38 -14.03
C ARG A 186 10.79 -15.30 -14.54
N PHE A 187 10.30 -14.37 -15.35
CA PHE A 187 11.10 -13.25 -15.85
C PHE A 187 11.55 -12.30 -14.71
N ALA A 188 10.70 -12.06 -13.72
CA ALA A 188 11.05 -11.23 -12.57
C ALA A 188 12.16 -11.89 -11.73
N ARG A 189 12.07 -13.21 -11.50
CA ARG A 189 13.11 -13.98 -10.81
C ARG A 189 14.43 -13.99 -11.58
N GLU A 190 14.38 -14.08 -12.91
CA GLU A 190 15.59 -13.96 -13.75
C GLU A 190 16.25 -12.57 -13.61
N ALA A 191 15.44 -11.51 -13.59
CA ALA A 191 15.93 -10.12 -13.51
C ALA A 191 16.57 -9.81 -12.15
N ASP A 192 15.91 -10.16 -11.04
CA ASP A 192 16.45 -10.05 -9.69
C ASP A 192 16.19 -11.33 -8.88
N PRO A 193 17.19 -12.23 -8.77
CA PRO A 193 17.05 -13.46 -8.00
C PRO A 193 16.81 -13.25 -6.50
N LYS A 194 17.11 -12.07 -5.94
CA LYS A 194 17.03 -11.81 -4.49
C LYS A 194 15.78 -11.04 -4.07
N ALA A 195 15.15 -10.30 -4.99
CA ALA A 195 13.90 -9.61 -4.69
C ALA A 195 12.80 -10.63 -4.37
N GLU A 196 11.94 -10.29 -3.41
CA GLU A 196 10.71 -11.04 -3.18
C GLU A 196 9.71 -10.76 -4.31
N LEU A 197 8.93 -11.77 -4.71
CA LEU A 197 7.99 -11.70 -5.82
C LEU A 197 6.57 -11.91 -5.34
N TYR A 198 5.72 -10.92 -5.58
CA TYR A 198 4.37 -10.85 -5.03
C TYR A 198 3.30 -10.87 -6.12
N TYR A 199 2.20 -11.56 -5.82
CA TYR A 199 0.90 -11.31 -6.44
C TYR A 199 0.13 -10.30 -5.59
N ASN A 200 -0.56 -9.33 -6.17
CA ASN A 200 -1.29 -8.29 -5.42
C ASN A 200 -2.69 -8.11 -6.00
N ASP A 201 -3.73 -8.06 -5.15
CA ASP A 201 -5.13 -7.89 -5.58
C ASP A 201 -6.02 -7.29 -4.48
N TYR A 202 -7.14 -6.69 -4.87
CA TYR A 202 -8.18 -6.19 -3.95
C TYR A 202 -9.33 -7.17 -3.77
N GLY A 203 -10.14 -6.93 -2.73
CA GLY A 203 -11.40 -7.64 -2.51
C GLY A 203 -11.19 -9.12 -2.21
N LEU A 204 -10.00 -9.52 -1.75
CA LEU A 204 -9.70 -10.89 -1.34
C LEU A 204 -10.45 -11.28 -0.05
N GLU A 205 -11.10 -10.34 0.59
CA GLU A 205 -11.98 -10.54 1.74
C GLU A 205 -13.38 -11.02 1.32
N ASP A 206 -13.72 -10.97 0.03
CA ASP A 206 -14.87 -11.69 -0.51
C ASP A 206 -14.57 -13.21 -0.54
N PRO A 207 -15.39 -14.08 0.08
CA PRO A 207 -15.10 -15.51 0.16
C PRO A 207 -14.88 -16.21 -1.18
N ARG A 208 -15.60 -15.78 -2.24
CA ARG A 208 -15.47 -16.39 -3.57
C ARG A 208 -14.17 -15.94 -4.24
N LYS A 209 -13.87 -14.64 -4.24
CA LYS A 209 -12.62 -14.12 -4.81
C LYS A 209 -11.41 -14.66 -4.04
N ARG A 210 -11.51 -14.79 -2.71
CA ARG A 210 -10.51 -15.45 -1.86
C ARG A 210 -10.22 -16.88 -2.31
N GLN A 211 -11.25 -17.69 -2.49
CA GLN A 211 -11.08 -19.09 -2.91
C GLN A 211 -10.44 -19.19 -4.28
N ASN A 212 -10.81 -18.30 -5.21
CA ASN A 212 -10.19 -18.22 -6.54
C ASN A 212 -8.70 -17.84 -6.45
N CYS A 213 -8.35 -16.88 -5.58
CA CYS A 213 -6.96 -16.52 -5.29
C CYS A 213 -6.18 -17.72 -4.75
N VAL A 214 -6.71 -18.41 -3.75
CA VAL A 214 -6.10 -19.63 -3.18
C VAL A 214 -5.86 -20.68 -4.26
N ASN A 215 -6.82 -20.91 -5.16
CA ASN A 215 -6.68 -21.88 -6.25
C ASN A 215 -5.59 -21.47 -7.25
N LEU A 216 -5.55 -20.18 -7.62
CA LEU A 216 -4.50 -19.63 -8.50
C LEU A 216 -3.10 -19.84 -7.89
N LEU A 217 -2.92 -19.42 -6.64
CA LEU A 217 -1.64 -19.48 -5.95
C LEU A 217 -1.18 -20.92 -5.71
N LYS A 218 -2.08 -21.84 -5.34
CA LYS A 218 -1.76 -23.28 -5.26
C LYS A 218 -1.27 -23.82 -6.60
N GLY A 219 -1.97 -23.51 -7.69
CA GLY A 219 -1.55 -23.93 -9.03
C GLY A 219 -0.18 -23.37 -9.42
N MET A 220 0.11 -22.10 -9.08
CA MET A 220 1.43 -21.52 -9.29
C MET A 220 2.53 -22.26 -8.53
N ILE A 221 2.29 -22.58 -7.24
CA ILE A 221 3.22 -23.34 -6.40
C ILE A 221 3.47 -24.74 -7.00
N GLU A 222 2.41 -25.46 -7.38
CA GLU A 222 2.50 -26.79 -8.00
C GLU A 222 3.30 -26.77 -9.31
N ARG A 223 3.19 -25.69 -10.09
CA ARG A 223 3.95 -25.47 -11.34
C ARG A 223 5.34 -24.86 -11.12
N ASN A 224 5.82 -24.80 -9.87
CA ASN A 224 7.11 -24.24 -9.48
C ASN A 224 7.33 -22.80 -9.99
N VAL A 225 6.28 -21.98 -9.98
CA VAL A 225 6.39 -20.56 -10.27
C VAL A 225 7.06 -19.87 -9.06
N PRO A 226 8.06 -18.98 -9.27
CA PRO A 226 8.80 -18.38 -8.16
C PRO A 226 7.99 -17.26 -7.50
N ILE A 227 7.07 -17.60 -6.60
CA ILE A 227 6.26 -16.67 -5.82
C ILE A 227 6.64 -16.75 -4.35
N ASP A 228 6.83 -15.60 -3.71
CA ASP A 228 7.24 -15.51 -2.29
C ASP A 228 6.12 -15.01 -1.39
N GLY A 229 5.18 -14.24 -1.94
CA GLY A 229 4.15 -13.58 -1.14
C GLY A 229 2.92 -13.15 -1.91
N ILE A 230 1.92 -12.75 -1.13
CA ILE A 230 0.62 -12.26 -1.59
C ILE A 230 0.26 -10.97 -0.85
N GLY A 231 -0.03 -9.93 -1.61
CA GLY A 231 -0.58 -8.67 -1.14
C GLY A 231 -2.10 -8.67 -1.20
N THR A 232 -2.75 -8.35 -0.07
CA THR A 232 -4.13 -7.88 -0.05
C THR A 232 -4.10 -6.36 -0.03
N GLN A 233 -4.71 -5.73 -1.04
CA GLN A 233 -4.77 -4.26 -1.12
C GLN A 233 -5.46 -3.67 0.11
N SER A 234 -6.47 -4.34 0.65
CA SER A 234 -7.18 -3.88 1.85
C SER A 234 -7.83 -2.50 1.71
N HIS A 235 -8.34 -2.18 0.51
CA HIS A 235 -9.24 -1.04 0.30
C HIS A 235 -10.60 -1.30 0.96
N PHE A 236 -10.76 -0.81 2.18
CA PHE A 236 -11.92 -1.11 3.01
C PHE A 236 -12.89 0.06 3.09
N HIS A 237 -14.07 -0.23 3.62
CA HIS A 237 -15.02 0.79 4.05
C HIS A 237 -15.10 0.78 5.57
N LEU A 238 -15.67 1.84 6.13
CA LEU A 238 -15.86 1.96 7.57
C LEU A 238 -16.59 0.76 8.19
N ASN A 239 -17.59 0.23 7.47
CA ASN A 239 -18.49 -0.82 7.97
C ASN A 239 -18.21 -2.21 7.38
N GLY A 240 -17.13 -2.38 6.61
CA GLY A 240 -16.79 -3.70 6.11
C GLY A 240 -15.60 -3.73 5.14
N PRO A 241 -15.11 -4.91 4.77
CA PRO A 241 -15.59 -6.25 5.16
C PRO A 241 -15.47 -6.52 6.67
N SER A 242 -16.16 -7.55 7.17
CA SER A 242 -16.13 -7.85 8.60
C SER A 242 -14.71 -8.22 9.05
N ILE A 243 -14.42 -8.02 10.34
CA ILE A 243 -13.12 -8.34 10.95
C ILE A 243 -12.82 -9.84 10.77
N GLU A 244 -13.85 -10.68 10.85
CA GLU A 244 -13.75 -12.13 10.66
C GLU A 244 -13.33 -12.49 9.23
N GLU A 245 -13.89 -11.83 8.20
CA GLU A 245 -13.50 -12.08 6.81
C GLU A 245 -12.07 -11.61 6.52
N ILE A 246 -11.63 -10.51 7.13
CA ILE A 246 -10.24 -10.03 7.03
C ILE A 246 -9.28 -11.05 7.66
N GLU A 247 -9.58 -11.49 8.88
CA GLU A 247 -8.75 -12.47 9.58
C GLU A 247 -8.72 -13.83 8.85
N LYS A 248 -9.86 -14.27 8.32
CA LYS A 248 -9.93 -15.49 7.52
C LYS A 248 -9.11 -15.37 6.24
N THR A 249 -9.07 -14.20 5.62
CA THR A 249 -8.24 -13.94 4.44
C THR A 249 -6.77 -14.10 4.73
N ILE A 250 -6.28 -13.49 5.81
CA ILE A 250 -4.87 -13.63 6.23
C ILE A 250 -4.55 -15.11 6.54
N THR A 251 -5.46 -15.81 7.21
CA THR A 251 -5.30 -17.23 7.57
C THR A 251 -5.23 -18.13 6.34
N ASP A 252 -6.20 -18.01 5.42
CA ASP A 252 -6.28 -18.84 4.21
C ASP A 252 -5.06 -18.62 3.31
N LEU A 253 -4.59 -17.37 3.17
CA LEU A 253 -3.43 -17.03 2.34
C LEU A 253 -2.10 -17.49 2.97
N SER A 254 -1.91 -17.28 4.27
CA SER A 254 -0.68 -17.72 4.95
C SER A 254 -0.55 -19.24 5.07
N ALA A 255 -1.67 -19.97 5.05
CA ALA A 255 -1.67 -21.44 5.01
C ALA A 255 -1.03 -22.03 3.73
N LEU A 256 -0.82 -21.21 2.69
CA LEU A 256 -0.09 -21.61 1.48
C LEU A 256 1.43 -21.61 1.66
N GLY A 257 1.94 -21.18 2.82
CA GLY A 257 3.38 -21.01 3.07
C GLY A 257 3.97 -19.75 2.42
N LEU A 258 3.12 -18.86 1.90
CA LEU A 258 3.51 -17.57 1.35
C LEU A 258 3.52 -16.49 2.44
N LYS A 259 4.37 -15.47 2.26
CA LYS A 259 4.28 -14.24 3.06
C LYS A 259 3.00 -13.51 2.72
N VAL A 260 2.33 -12.93 3.72
CA VAL A 260 1.18 -12.06 3.51
C VAL A 260 1.62 -10.60 3.72
N MET A 261 1.06 -9.70 2.93
CA MET A 261 1.19 -8.25 3.13
C MET A 261 -0.17 -7.59 3.02
N VAL A 262 -0.36 -6.54 3.82
CA VAL A 262 -1.38 -5.52 3.58
C VAL A 262 -0.71 -4.40 2.79
N THR A 263 -1.17 -4.15 1.57
CA THR A 263 -0.38 -3.40 0.58
C THR A 263 -0.88 -1.99 0.30
N GLU A 264 -2.18 -1.73 0.45
CA GLU A 264 -2.82 -0.49 -0.01
C GLU A 264 -3.94 -0.04 0.96
N LEU A 265 -3.71 -0.20 2.27
CA LEU A 265 -4.73 0.05 3.28
C LEU A 265 -5.23 1.50 3.26
N ASP A 266 -6.53 1.63 3.09
CA ASP A 266 -7.31 2.83 3.35
C ASP A 266 -8.75 2.44 3.77
N VAL A 267 -9.49 3.38 4.36
CA VAL A 267 -10.85 3.13 4.86
C VAL A 267 -11.80 4.21 4.35
N ASP A 268 -12.56 3.91 3.29
CA ASP A 268 -13.59 4.81 2.77
C ASP A 268 -14.67 5.06 3.84
N VAL A 269 -14.82 6.32 4.24
CA VAL A 269 -15.82 6.77 5.23
C VAL A 269 -17.07 7.37 4.58
N LEU A 270 -17.08 7.51 3.26
CA LEU A 270 -18.21 8.07 2.52
C LEU A 270 -19.28 7.02 2.26
N PRO A 271 -20.54 7.43 2.02
CA PRO A 271 -21.59 6.52 1.62
C PRO A 271 -21.19 5.68 0.41
N ASN A 272 -21.35 4.36 0.53
CA ASN A 272 -20.95 3.41 -0.51
C ASN A 272 -21.64 3.75 -1.83
N ALA A 273 -20.84 3.93 -2.88
CA ALA A 273 -21.28 3.70 -4.23
C ALA A 273 -20.96 2.23 -4.53
N GLY A 274 -21.94 1.34 -4.68
CA GLY A 274 -21.79 -0.03 -5.19
C GLY A 274 -21.14 -1.09 -4.27
N PRO A 275 -20.67 -2.22 -4.83
CA PRO A 275 -20.15 -3.36 -4.08
C PRO A 275 -18.91 -2.99 -3.25
N MET A 276 -18.91 -3.40 -1.98
CA MET A 276 -17.82 -3.11 -1.04
C MET A 276 -16.52 -3.80 -1.43
N GLY A 277 -15.39 -3.11 -1.28
CA GLY A 277 -14.05 -3.67 -1.53
C GLY A 277 -13.72 -3.87 -3.01
N ASN A 278 -14.56 -3.40 -3.94
CA ASN A 278 -14.24 -3.35 -5.36
C ASN A 278 -13.45 -2.07 -5.67
N ALA A 279 -12.16 -2.25 -5.96
CA ALA A 279 -11.22 -1.20 -6.32
C ALA A 279 -10.84 -1.23 -7.83
N ASP A 280 -11.68 -1.82 -8.70
CA ASP A 280 -11.41 -1.82 -10.15
C ASP A 280 -11.31 -0.38 -10.65
N VAL A 281 -10.11 0.03 -11.04
CA VAL A 281 -9.83 1.41 -11.45
C VAL A 281 -10.56 1.84 -12.72
N ASN A 282 -11.22 0.94 -13.46
CA ASN A 282 -12.09 1.28 -14.58
C ASN A 282 -13.52 1.63 -14.15
N ARG A 283 -13.88 1.33 -12.90
CA ARG A 283 -15.19 1.61 -12.34
C ARG A 283 -15.43 3.11 -12.18
N ARG A 284 -16.55 3.61 -12.69
CA ARG A 284 -16.98 5.01 -12.51
C ARG A 284 -18.45 5.05 -12.13
N GLU A 285 -18.77 5.95 -11.22
CA GLU A 285 -20.12 6.14 -10.69
C GLU A 285 -20.57 7.58 -10.94
N ARG A 286 -21.87 7.77 -11.16
CA ARG A 286 -22.42 9.12 -11.36
C ARG A 286 -22.25 9.95 -10.07
N GLY A 287 -21.83 11.20 -10.23
CA GLY A 287 -21.76 12.16 -9.14
C GLY A 287 -23.13 12.38 -8.47
N ASP A 288 -23.12 12.37 -7.15
CA ASP A 288 -24.30 12.54 -6.30
C ASP A 288 -23.88 13.32 -5.04
N PRO A 289 -24.44 14.51 -4.77
CA PRO A 289 -24.13 15.29 -3.58
C PRO A 289 -24.35 14.53 -2.27
N THR A 290 -25.32 13.61 -2.22
CA THR A 290 -25.58 12.80 -1.03
C THR A 290 -24.44 11.80 -0.73
N ARG A 291 -23.58 11.53 -1.72
CA ARG A 291 -22.39 10.69 -1.60
C ARG A 291 -21.13 11.48 -1.24
N ASN A 292 -21.26 12.76 -0.91
CA ASN A 292 -20.17 13.61 -0.39
C ASN A 292 -20.59 14.42 0.87
N PRO A 293 -21.11 13.77 1.93
CA PRO A 293 -21.69 14.49 3.07
C PRO A 293 -20.67 15.24 3.95
N TYR A 294 -19.37 14.94 3.80
CA TYR A 294 -18.30 15.43 4.69
C TYR A 294 -17.34 16.40 3.98
N ALA A 295 -17.85 17.17 3.02
CA ALA A 295 -17.07 18.14 2.25
C ALA A 295 -16.37 19.21 3.12
N SER A 296 -17.01 19.60 4.23
CA SER A 296 -16.49 20.63 5.14
C SER A 296 -15.66 20.07 6.30
N GLY A 297 -15.46 18.74 6.36
CA GLY A 297 -14.76 18.07 7.45
C GLY A 297 -15.49 16.83 7.95
N LEU A 298 -14.73 15.87 8.49
CA LEU A 298 -15.28 14.65 9.07
C LEU A 298 -15.81 14.92 10.50
N PRO A 299 -17.09 14.65 10.80
CA PRO A 299 -17.63 14.83 12.16
C PRO A 299 -16.89 13.98 13.20
N ALA A 300 -16.84 14.45 14.46
CA ALA A 300 -16.15 13.76 15.55
C ALA A 300 -16.60 12.29 15.73
N GLU A 301 -17.89 12.01 15.65
CA GLU A 301 -18.43 10.64 15.71
C GLU A 301 -17.86 9.74 14.60
N MET A 302 -17.67 10.28 13.40
CA MET A 302 -17.10 9.54 12.27
C MET A 302 -15.58 9.36 12.42
N GLN A 303 -14.88 10.33 13.04
CA GLN A 303 -13.47 10.17 13.42
C GLN A 303 -13.29 9.04 14.43
N GLU A 304 -14.17 8.93 15.44
CA GLU A 304 -14.13 7.86 16.43
C GLU A 304 -14.41 6.49 15.80
N LYS A 305 -15.39 6.39 14.89
CA LYS A 305 -15.65 5.16 14.14
C LYS A 305 -14.44 4.75 13.29
N LEU A 306 -13.81 5.70 12.61
CA LEU A 306 -12.61 5.47 11.81
C LEU A 306 -11.45 5.01 12.68
N ALA A 307 -11.24 5.64 13.84
CA ALA A 307 -10.22 5.27 14.79
C ALA A 307 -10.42 3.86 15.35
N LYS A 308 -11.66 3.53 15.70
CA LYS A 308 -12.02 2.17 16.12
C LYS A 308 -11.72 1.16 15.00
N ARG A 309 -12.12 1.47 13.76
CA ARG A 309 -11.88 0.58 12.62
C ARG A 309 -10.39 0.32 12.41
N TYR A 310 -9.55 1.34 12.40
CA TYR A 310 -8.09 1.17 12.32
C TYR A 310 -7.52 0.40 13.51
N SER A 311 -7.98 0.66 14.73
CA SER A 311 -7.58 -0.11 15.92
C SER A 311 -7.90 -1.61 15.77
N ASP A 312 -9.11 -1.95 15.30
CA ASP A 312 -9.52 -3.34 15.10
C ASP A 312 -8.66 -4.03 14.01
N LEU A 313 -8.34 -3.31 12.92
CA LEU A 313 -7.48 -3.81 11.85
C LEU A 313 -6.07 -4.11 12.35
N PHE A 314 -5.44 -3.15 13.04
CA PHE A 314 -4.08 -3.33 13.56
C PHE A 314 -4.01 -4.38 14.68
N ASP A 315 -5.10 -4.60 15.42
CA ASP A 315 -5.20 -5.73 16.35
C ASP A 315 -5.07 -7.08 15.62
N ILE A 316 -5.83 -7.28 14.53
CA ILE A 316 -5.70 -8.48 13.67
C ILE A 316 -4.27 -8.59 13.15
N TYR A 317 -3.71 -7.51 12.60
CA TYR A 317 -2.38 -7.57 11.99
C TYR A 317 -1.30 -7.95 13.00
N LEU A 318 -1.40 -7.45 14.24
CA LEU A 318 -0.51 -7.83 15.34
C LEU A 318 -0.70 -9.29 15.76
N ARG A 319 -1.94 -9.81 15.81
CA ARG A 319 -2.19 -11.24 16.08
C ARG A 319 -1.60 -12.14 14.98
N HIS A 320 -1.54 -11.66 13.75
CA HIS A 320 -0.98 -12.36 12.58
C HIS A 320 0.43 -11.92 12.18
N ARG A 321 1.16 -11.22 13.06
CA ARG A 321 2.52 -10.66 12.77
C ARG A 321 3.58 -11.67 12.35
N LYS A 322 3.36 -12.97 12.59
CA LYS A 322 4.25 -14.03 12.09
C LYS A 322 4.07 -14.31 10.59
N SER A 323 2.88 -14.03 10.07
CA SER A 323 2.52 -14.24 8.66
C SER A 323 2.57 -12.94 7.85
N ILE A 324 2.30 -11.79 8.50
CA ILE A 324 2.31 -10.48 7.87
C ILE A 324 3.71 -9.89 7.91
N SER A 325 4.29 -9.62 6.74
CA SER A 325 5.63 -9.01 6.64
C SER A 325 5.59 -7.48 6.50
N ARG A 326 4.47 -6.93 6.04
CA ARG A 326 4.30 -5.50 5.77
C ARG A 326 2.83 -5.08 5.84
N VAL A 327 2.59 -3.89 6.40
CA VAL A 327 1.32 -3.14 6.33
C VAL A 327 1.62 -1.79 5.70
N THR A 328 0.97 -1.43 4.59
CA THR A 328 1.19 -0.19 3.84
C THR A 328 -0.10 0.58 3.65
N LEU A 329 -0.05 1.88 3.90
CA LEU A 329 -1.18 2.80 3.73
C LEU A 329 -1.15 3.35 2.30
N TRP A 330 -2.30 3.42 1.62
CA TRP A 330 -2.39 3.94 0.25
C TRP A 330 -2.54 5.46 0.18
N GLY A 331 -1.52 6.13 0.68
CA GLY A 331 -1.42 7.59 0.75
C GLY A 331 -0.96 8.06 2.13
N LEU A 332 -0.43 9.28 2.16
CA LEU A 332 0.00 9.92 3.41
C LEU A 332 -1.17 10.58 4.14
N ASP A 333 -1.94 11.40 3.42
CA ASP A 333 -2.98 12.27 3.99
C ASP A 333 -4.28 12.26 3.19
N ASP A 334 -5.37 12.64 3.86
CA ASP A 334 -6.71 12.66 3.28
C ASP A 334 -6.86 13.53 2.03
N GLY A 335 -6.03 14.56 1.86
CA GLY A 335 -6.09 15.50 0.74
C GLY A 335 -5.62 14.89 -0.59
N HIS A 336 -4.64 14.01 -0.51
CA HIS A 336 -4.04 13.36 -1.68
C HIS A 336 -4.60 11.96 -1.97
N SER A 337 -5.46 11.42 -1.10
CA SER A 337 -6.05 10.09 -1.31
C SER A 337 -6.80 9.99 -2.65
N TRP A 338 -6.54 8.89 -3.38
CA TRP A 338 -7.22 8.55 -4.63
C TRP A 338 -8.75 8.41 -4.49
N LEU A 339 -9.25 8.08 -3.29
CA LEU A 339 -10.69 7.95 -2.99
C LEU A 339 -11.46 9.28 -3.04
N ASN A 340 -10.75 10.42 -3.14
CA ASN A 340 -11.36 11.70 -3.49
C ASN A 340 -11.84 11.74 -4.96
N PHE A 341 -11.28 10.88 -5.82
CA PHE A 341 -11.56 10.83 -7.26
C PHE A 341 -12.12 9.49 -7.74
N PHE A 342 -12.20 8.50 -6.85
CA PHE A 342 -12.70 7.17 -7.12
C PHE A 342 -13.80 6.74 -6.12
N PRO A 343 -14.83 5.99 -6.57
CA PRO A 343 -15.27 5.81 -7.96
C PRO A 343 -16.05 7.02 -8.50
N ILE A 344 -16.31 8.01 -7.64
CA ILE A 344 -16.95 9.28 -7.97
C ILE A 344 -15.92 10.39 -7.90
N TRP A 345 -15.82 11.17 -8.98
CA TRP A 345 -14.88 12.25 -9.09
C TRP A 345 -15.23 13.44 -8.18
N GLY A 346 -14.25 13.97 -7.45
CA GLY A 346 -14.37 15.24 -6.72
C GLY A 346 -15.10 15.14 -5.38
N ARG A 347 -15.05 13.97 -4.73
CA ARG A 347 -15.50 13.81 -3.34
C ARG A 347 -14.42 14.26 -2.36
N THR A 348 -14.82 14.47 -1.11
CA THR A 348 -13.95 14.82 0.01
C THR A 348 -13.96 13.67 1.01
N ASN A 349 -13.10 12.69 0.78
CA ASN A 349 -12.96 11.52 1.65
C ASN A 349 -11.99 11.81 2.80
N HIS A 350 -12.00 10.96 3.82
CA HIS A 350 -11.10 11.08 4.99
C HIS A 350 -10.51 9.72 5.40
N PRO A 351 -9.85 8.98 4.51
CA PRO A 351 -9.63 7.55 4.70
C PRO A 351 -8.31 7.19 5.42
N LEU A 352 -7.42 8.15 5.66
CA LEU A 352 -6.04 7.91 6.10
C LEU A 352 -5.80 8.38 7.55
N LEU A 353 -4.55 8.30 8.00
CA LEU A 353 -4.17 8.60 9.39
C LEU A 353 -3.88 10.09 9.64
N PHE A 354 -3.58 10.85 8.58
CA PHE A 354 -3.30 12.29 8.65
C PHE A 354 -4.36 13.09 7.87
N ASP A 355 -4.74 14.25 8.42
CA ASP A 355 -5.65 15.17 7.76
C ASP A 355 -4.97 15.99 6.64
N ARG A 356 -5.74 16.84 5.97
CA ARG A 356 -5.28 17.68 4.84
C ARG A 356 -4.21 18.69 5.24
N GLU A 357 -4.09 18.98 6.54
CA GLU A 357 -3.11 19.87 7.11
C GLU A 357 -1.89 19.10 7.69
N LEU A 358 -1.79 17.80 7.40
CA LEU A 358 -0.76 16.88 7.88
C LEU A 358 -0.75 16.66 9.40
N LYS A 359 -1.88 16.91 10.08
CA LYS A 359 -2.02 16.62 11.51
C LYS A 359 -2.53 15.21 11.71
N ALA A 360 -2.08 14.58 12.80
CA ALA A 360 -2.54 13.27 13.22
C ALA A 360 -4.05 13.31 13.52
N LYS A 361 -4.79 12.33 12.98
CA LYS A 361 -6.20 12.09 13.30
C LYS A 361 -6.33 11.15 14.51
N PRO A 362 -7.51 11.06 15.16
CA PRO A 362 -7.75 10.03 16.17
C PRO A 362 -7.43 8.60 15.71
N ALA A 363 -7.53 8.33 14.41
CA ALA A 363 -7.09 7.05 13.84
C ALA A 363 -5.58 6.80 13.95
N PHE A 364 -4.74 7.82 13.78
CA PHE A 364 -3.30 7.70 14.02
C PHE A 364 -3.00 7.33 15.48
N GLU A 365 -3.63 8.04 16.42
CA GLU A 365 -3.45 7.80 17.86
C GLU A 365 -3.86 6.37 18.25
N ALA A 366 -4.98 5.88 17.69
CA ALA A 366 -5.45 4.52 17.93
C ALA A 366 -4.46 3.45 17.42
N VAL A 367 -3.83 3.69 16.26
CA VAL A 367 -2.80 2.82 15.69
C VAL A 367 -1.51 2.86 16.52
N ILE A 368 -1.03 4.06 16.89
CA ILE A 368 0.16 4.20 17.76
C ILE A 368 -0.04 3.45 19.07
N LYS A 369 -1.18 3.63 19.73
CA LYS A 369 -1.50 2.94 20.98
C LYS A 369 -1.44 1.42 20.83
N LYS A 370 -1.95 0.87 19.73
CA LYS A 370 -1.87 -0.58 19.45
C LYS A 370 -0.44 -1.07 19.32
N GLY A 371 0.41 -0.30 18.64
CA GLY A 371 1.84 -0.58 18.54
C GLY A 371 2.52 -0.57 19.91
N GLU A 372 2.35 0.49 20.69
CA GLU A 372 2.99 0.63 22.02
C GLU A 372 2.59 -0.49 23.00
N GLU A 373 1.31 -0.86 23.05
CA GLU A 373 0.81 -1.95 23.90
C GLU A 373 1.45 -3.32 23.60
N ASN A 374 1.98 -3.49 22.38
CA ASN A 374 2.59 -4.74 21.90
C ASN A 374 4.10 -4.65 21.73
N HIS A 375 4.68 -3.44 21.68
CA HIS A 375 6.12 -3.24 21.61
C HIS A 375 6.82 -3.60 22.93
N GLN A 376 6.12 -3.49 24.06
CA GLN A 376 6.64 -3.81 25.39
C GLN A 376 6.52 -5.31 25.78
N ARG A 377 6.01 -6.16 24.89
CA ARG A 377 5.78 -7.60 25.12
C ARG A 377 6.67 -8.43 24.22
#